data_AF-A0AAD7GBZ1-F1
#
_entry.id   AF-A0AAD7GBZ1-F1
#
_cell.length_a   1.000
_cell.length_b   1.000
_cell.length_c   1.000
_cell.angle_alpha   90.00
_cell.angle_beta   90.00
_cell.angle_gamma   90.00
#
_symmetry.space_group_name_H-M   'P 1'
#
loop_
_entity.id
_entity.type
_entity.pdbx_description
1 polymer ?
#
loop_
_entity_poly.entity_id
_entity_poly.type
_entity_poly.pdbx_seq_one_letter_code
_entity_poly.pdbx_strand_id
1 'polypeptide(L)'
;MLATAWATLVHRLYTADEPATLGVIALPLLALSDMKDPQNLAEVVDGCGGSYKALALTLMQNISQAVANSKSEMAVTSITPILLFLSDVSRTSPDFVAYLLSHGIISSLVSALDIDGVPPPAEGVPDRPVEVELCLGSLIQYLNVSPGYPWTVQALQAGLLRRIITSSAKMATASDAGKYPKLLGTVLPRSLVFYPVIAGMKKSFFQLETLSRSEEFSRSVLYGLWNVLKALVDERVKVLDTWEASGRASSLACDNMKRADWIDGHRDECHVLLSAHLTYAEIGLHYREKSFIRALLHSDYQRLRVVISIHMLQFMTENPGTSFFVAFDYTGATGVELSVLPVAKLGPTIQIPHWGRLARAGGRLTLHAIRIGHGANWSNAIFPLRATSSQFSDGLVRIASGINGLQYSQVEALVRDLIETTDRENTEIH
;
A
#
# COMPACT_ATOMS: atom_id res chain seq x y z
N MET A 1 5.66 -3.09 -45.78
CA MET A 1 7.13 -2.89 -45.78
C MET A 1 7.77 -3.15 -44.43
N LEU A 2 7.28 -2.56 -43.32
CA LEU A 2 7.82 -2.83 -41.97
C LEU A 2 7.73 -4.32 -41.56
N ALA A 3 6.60 -5.00 -41.82
CA ALA A 3 6.44 -6.43 -41.51
C ALA A 3 7.38 -7.37 -42.30
N THR A 4 7.79 -6.99 -43.51
CA THR A 4 8.68 -7.80 -44.35
C THR A 4 10.15 -7.59 -43.99
N ALA A 5 10.52 -6.36 -43.65
CA ALA A 5 11.83 -6.05 -43.06
C ALA A 5 11.98 -6.69 -41.67
N TRP A 6 10.88 -6.77 -40.91
CA TRP A 6 10.76 -7.47 -39.63
C TRP A 6 11.04 -8.97 -39.75
N ALA A 7 10.31 -9.69 -40.61
CA ALA A 7 10.53 -11.12 -40.83
C ALA A 7 11.97 -11.43 -41.30
N THR A 8 12.56 -10.53 -42.08
CA THR A 8 13.94 -10.68 -42.57
C THR A 8 14.98 -10.44 -41.46
N LEU A 9 14.74 -9.47 -40.57
CA LEU A 9 15.62 -9.20 -39.44
C LEU A 9 15.53 -10.33 -38.39
N VAL A 10 14.32 -10.75 -38.04
CA VAL A 10 14.08 -11.89 -37.13
C VAL A 10 14.73 -13.15 -37.69
N HIS A 11 14.55 -13.45 -38.99
CA HIS A 11 15.18 -14.62 -39.60
C HIS A 11 16.71 -14.55 -39.54
N ARG A 12 17.32 -13.38 -39.82
CA ARG A 12 18.78 -13.19 -39.74
C ARG A 12 19.33 -13.29 -38.32
N LEU A 13 18.57 -12.84 -37.32
CA LEU A 13 18.93 -12.95 -35.91
C LEU A 13 18.82 -14.39 -35.39
N TYR A 14 17.85 -15.17 -35.89
CA TYR A 14 17.69 -16.59 -35.57
C TYR A 14 18.74 -17.51 -36.22
N THR A 15 19.36 -17.08 -37.32
CA THR A 15 20.39 -17.85 -38.04
C THR A 15 21.83 -17.53 -37.63
N ALA A 16 22.03 -16.60 -36.69
CA ALA A 16 23.36 -16.27 -36.19
C ALA A 16 23.80 -17.29 -35.11
N ASP A 17 25.07 -17.70 -35.13
CA ASP A 17 25.65 -18.76 -34.27
C ASP A 17 25.63 -18.47 -32.74
N GLU A 18 25.10 -17.32 -32.32
CA GLU A 18 24.87 -16.96 -30.90
C GLU A 18 23.41 -16.49 -30.66
N PRO A 19 22.42 -17.40 -30.67
CA PRO A 19 20.99 -17.03 -30.61
C PRO A 19 20.56 -16.41 -29.26
N ALA A 20 21.28 -16.70 -28.16
CA ALA A 20 20.91 -16.25 -26.82
C ALA A 20 21.15 -14.74 -26.59
N THR A 21 22.17 -14.17 -27.24
CA THR A 21 22.58 -12.77 -27.06
C THR A 21 21.82 -11.82 -27.99
N LEU A 22 21.39 -12.30 -29.16
CA LEU A 22 20.72 -11.50 -30.20
C LEU A 22 19.20 -11.38 -30.02
N GLY A 23 18.54 -12.37 -29.41
CA GLY A 23 17.09 -12.33 -29.17
C GLY A 23 16.65 -11.18 -28.25
N VAL A 24 17.54 -10.73 -27.35
CA VAL A 24 17.24 -9.63 -26.43
C VAL A 24 17.46 -8.27 -27.08
N ILE A 25 18.44 -8.13 -27.96
CA ILE A 25 18.71 -6.89 -28.71
C ILE A 25 17.54 -6.57 -29.67
N ALA A 26 16.70 -7.57 -30.00
CA ALA A 26 15.46 -7.39 -30.75
C ALA A 26 14.23 -6.96 -29.92
N LEU A 27 14.22 -7.16 -28.59
CA LEU A 27 13.16 -6.67 -27.70
C LEU A 27 12.92 -5.15 -27.82
N PRO A 28 13.96 -4.32 -27.97
CA PRO A 28 13.79 -2.91 -28.32
C PRO A 28 12.99 -2.62 -29.57
N LEU A 29 13.10 -3.47 -30.58
CA LEU A 29 12.37 -3.31 -31.84
C LEU A 29 10.94 -3.87 -31.72
N LEU A 30 10.71 -4.85 -30.82
CA LEU A 30 9.38 -5.33 -30.42
C LEU A 30 8.60 -4.30 -29.59
N ALA A 31 9.28 -3.52 -28.74
CA ALA A 31 8.66 -2.44 -27.96
C ALA A 31 8.11 -1.29 -28.86
N LEU A 32 8.50 -1.24 -30.14
CA LEU A 32 7.97 -0.30 -31.14
C LEU A 32 6.76 -0.87 -31.91
N SER A 33 6.54 -2.18 -31.87
CA SER A 33 5.29 -2.81 -32.33
C SER A 33 4.23 -2.77 -31.23
N ASP A 34 2.94 -2.73 -31.59
CA ASP A 34 1.83 -2.64 -30.63
C ASP A 34 1.73 -3.91 -29.76
N MET A 35 2.52 -3.96 -28.69
CA MET A 35 2.56 -5.06 -27.71
C MET A 35 1.27 -5.19 -26.90
N LYS A 36 0.27 -4.33 -27.16
CA LYS A 36 -1.10 -4.52 -26.68
C LYS A 36 -1.81 -5.65 -27.43
N ASP A 37 -1.34 -6.03 -28.62
CA ASP A 37 -1.83 -7.20 -29.33
C ASP A 37 -1.35 -8.50 -28.65
N PRO A 38 -2.28 -9.34 -28.15
CA PRO A 38 -1.93 -10.63 -27.54
C PRO A 38 -1.11 -11.55 -28.46
N GLN A 39 -1.25 -11.44 -29.78
CA GLN A 39 -0.49 -12.26 -30.74
C GLN A 39 1.00 -11.91 -30.71
N ASN A 40 1.34 -10.62 -30.70
CA ASN A 40 2.73 -10.15 -30.60
C ASN A 40 3.37 -10.64 -29.30
N LEU A 41 2.65 -10.57 -28.17
CA LEU A 41 3.15 -11.10 -26.90
C LEU A 41 3.38 -12.62 -26.95
N ALA A 42 2.48 -13.38 -27.59
CA ALA A 42 2.64 -14.82 -27.74
C ALA A 42 3.91 -15.18 -28.55
N GLU A 43 4.17 -14.48 -29.66
CA GLU A 43 5.39 -14.68 -30.45
C GLU A 43 6.67 -14.41 -29.65
N VAL A 44 6.67 -13.35 -28.81
CA VAL A 44 7.80 -13.04 -27.93
C VAL A 44 8.01 -14.12 -26.86
N VAL A 45 6.91 -14.63 -26.30
CA VAL A 45 6.94 -15.73 -25.33
C VAL A 45 7.50 -17.00 -25.97
N ASP A 46 7.04 -17.35 -27.17
CA ASP A 46 7.55 -18.49 -27.95
C ASP A 46 9.04 -18.34 -28.24
N GLY A 47 9.48 -17.15 -28.66
CA GLY A 47 10.88 -16.85 -28.90
C GLY A 47 11.78 -16.93 -27.66
N CYS A 48 11.20 -16.74 -26.47
CA CYS A 48 11.90 -16.87 -25.18
C CYS A 48 11.77 -18.26 -24.55
N GLY A 49 11.36 -19.28 -25.31
CA GLY A 49 11.22 -20.66 -24.80
C GLY A 49 9.79 -21.04 -24.40
N GLY A 50 8.78 -20.40 -24.99
CA GLY A 50 7.37 -20.80 -24.91
C GLY A 50 6.71 -20.60 -23.55
N SER A 51 7.28 -19.78 -22.66
CA SER A 51 6.64 -19.52 -21.36
C SER A 51 6.93 -18.11 -20.82
N TYR A 52 5.93 -17.54 -20.12
CA TYR A 52 6.09 -16.27 -19.39
C TYR A 52 7.22 -16.32 -18.36
N LYS A 53 7.44 -17.48 -17.74
CA LYS A 53 8.55 -17.69 -16.81
C LYS A 53 9.89 -17.47 -17.50
N ALA A 54 10.11 -18.10 -18.65
CA ALA A 54 11.37 -18.00 -19.38
C ALA A 54 11.61 -16.57 -19.88
N LEU A 55 10.57 -15.92 -20.43
CA LEU A 55 10.60 -14.50 -20.78
C LEU A 55 10.97 -13.61 -19.57
N ALA A 56 10.30 -13.78 -18.42
CA ALA A 56 10.57 -13.00 -17.22
C ALA A 56 12.04 -13.14 -16.77
N LEU A 57 12.55 -14.38 -16.71
CA LEU A 57 13.95 -14.69 -16.37
C LEU A 57 14.93 -13.99 -17.32
N THR A 58 14.69 -14.07 -18.62
CA THR A 58 15.50 -13.40 -19.63
C THR A 58 15.50 -11.88 -19.40
N LEU A 59 14.34 -11.23 -19.23
CA LEU A 59 14.29 -9.79 -19.00
C LEU A 59 15.04 -9.37 -17.72
N MET A 60 14.88 -10.12 -16.62
CA MET A 60 15.58 -9.79 -15.38
C MET A 60 17.09 -9.98 -15.51
N GLN A 61 17.56 -11.03 -16.18
CA GLN A 61 18.98 -11.23 -16.45
C GLN A 61 19.56 -10.04 -17.22
N ASN A 62 18.84 -9.53 -18.22
CA ASN A 62 19.28 -8.40 -19.01
C ASN A 62 19.27 -7.08 -18.22
N ILE A 63 18.25 -6.85 -17.39
CA ILE A 63 18.26 -5.71 -16.46
C ILE A 63 19.47 -5.81 -15.53
N SER A 64 19.71 -6.97 -14.92
CA SER A 64 20.85 -7.16 -14.02
C SER A 64 22.20 -6.96 -14.73
N GLN A 65 22.32 -7.45 -15.97
CA GLN A 65 23.53 -7.25 -16.78
C GLN A 65 23.73 -5.78 -17.17
N ALA A 66 22.66 -5.08 -17.58
CA ALA A 66 22.72 -3.65 -17.87
C ALA A 66 23.11 -2.84 -16.62
N VAL A 67 22.58 -3.19 -15.45
CA VAL A 67 22.95 -2.56 -14.18
C VAL A 67 24.41 -2.83 -13.81
N ALA A 68 24.89 -4.07 -13.96
CA ALA A 68 26.28 -4.42 -13.72
C ALA A 68 27.24 -3.65 -14.65
N ASN A 69 26.80 -3.38 -15.87
CA ASN A 69 27.56 -2.66 -16.90
C ASN A 69 27.29 -1.15 -16.91
N SER A 70 26.51 -0.62 -15.96
CA SER A 70 26.01 0.78 -15.94
C SER A 70 27.09 1.87 -15.99
N LYS A 71 28.36 1.52 -15.75
CA LYS A 71 29.51 2.42 -15.96
C LYS A 71 29.83 2.65 -17.44
N SER A 72 29.26 1.86 -18.35
CA SER A 72 29.39 2.01 -19.80
C SER A 72 28.15 2.68 -20.37
N GLU A 73 28.33 3.70 -21.21
CA GLU A 73 27.26 4.40 -21.91
C GLU A 73 26.37 3.46 -22.75
N MET A 74 26.95 2.37 -23.27
CA MET A 74 26.22 1.33 -24.02
C MET A 74 25.22 0.55 -23.15
N ALA A 75 25.43 0.49 -21.82
CA ALA A 75 24.52 -0.23 -20.94
C ALA A 75 23.20 0.51 -20.72
N VAL A 76 23.22 1.84 -20.73
CA VAL A 76 22.03 2.69 -20.51
C VAL A 76 21.04 2.54 -21.67
N THR A 77 21.54 2.60 -22.91
CA THR A 77 20.70 2.43 -24.11
C THR A 77 20.09 1.03 -24.22
N SER A 78 20.67 0.03 -23.55
CA SER A 78 20.19 -1.36 -23.58
C SER A 78 18.98 -1.63 -22.67
N ILE A 79 18.77 -0.84 -21.60
CA ILE A 79 17.71 -1.12 -20.62
C ILE A 79 16.38 -0.43 -20.94
N THR A 80 16.41 0.77 -21.54
CA THR A 80 15.23 1.57 -21.88
C THR A 80 14.14 0.76 -22.57
N PRO A 81 14.45 -0.07 -23.59
CA PRO A 81 13.41 -0.74 -24.34
C PRO A 81 12.82 -1.93 -23.59
N ILE A 82 13.59 -2.57 -22.71
CA ILE A 82 13.09 -3.57 -21.76
C ILE A 82 12.08 -2.92 -20.80
N LEU A 83 12.38 -1.72 -20.31
CA LEU A 83 11.48 -1.00 -19.38
C LEU A 83 10.20 -0.52 -20.06
N LEU A 84 10.27 -0.08 -21.33
CA LEU A 84 9.10 0.24 -22.13
C LEU A 84 8.22 -1.01 -22.32
N PHE A 85 8.83 -2.12 -22.74
CA PHE A 85 8.16 -3.42 -22.85
C PHE A 85 7.46 -3.81 -21.55
N LEU A 86 8.17 -3.72 -20.42
CA LEU A 86 7.59 -4.03 -19.10
C LEU A 86 6.41 -3.11 -18.77
N SER A 87 6.48 -1.83 -19.10
CA SER A 87 5.39 -0.89 -18.82
C SER A 87 4.12 -1.22 -19.60
N ASP A 88 4.26 -1.64 -20.86
CA ASP A 88 3.11 -1.97 -21.71
C ASP A 88 2.52 -3.34 -21.38
N VAL A 89 3.35 -4.38 -21.35
CA VAL A 89 2.89 -5.77 -21.14
C VAL A 89 2.33 -5.97 -19.74
N SER A 90 2.89 -5.30 -18.73
CA SER A 90 2.39 -5.43 -17.36
C SER A 90 0.97 -4.87 -17.15
N ARG A 91 0.44 -4.11 -18.10
CA ARG A 91 -0.96 -3.64 -18.06
C ARG A 91 -1.92 -4.65 -18.67
N THR A 92 -1.45 -5.49 -19.57
CA THR A 92 -2.28 -6.41 -20.36
C THR A 92 -2.19 -7.87 -19.89
N SER A 93 -1.12 -8.25 -19.19
CA SER A 93 -0.88 -9.65 -18.79
C SER A 93 -0.59 -9.82 -17.28
N PRO A 94 -1.63 -10.04 -16.44
CA PRO A 94 -1.46 -10.26 -15.00
C PRO A 94 -0.61 -11.48 -14.66
N ASP A 95 -0.70 -12.56 -15.43
CA ASP A 95 0.08 -13.78 -15.21
C ASP A 95 1.58 -13.53 -15.37
N PHE A 96 1.95 -12.75 -16.40
CA PHE A 96 3.33 -12.35 -16.62
C PHE A 96 3.85 -11.47 -15.47
N VAL A 97 3.04 -10.52 -14.98
CA VAL A 97 3.38 -9.71 -13.81
C VAL A 97 3.61 -10.57 -12.57
N ALA A 98 2.77 -11.58 -12.33
CA ALA A 98 2.95 -12.51 -11.22
C ALA A 98 4.30 -13.24 -11.30
N TYR A 99 4.71 -13.68 -12.50
CA TYR A 99 6.03 -14.29 -12.71
C TYR A 99 7.18 -13.30 -12.50
N LEU A 100 7.09 -12.07 -12.99
CA LEU A 100 8.13 -11.05 -12.77
C LEU A 100 8.32 -10.78 -11.27
N LEU A 101 7.23 -10.62 -10.55
CA LEU A 101 7.22 -10.39 -9.10
C LEU A 101 7.83 -11.57 -8.34
N SER A 102 7.43 -12.80 -8.67
CA SER A 102 7.91 -14.00 -7.99
C SER A 102 9.41 -14.26 -8.18
N HIS A 103 10.02 -13.67 -9.21
CA HIS A 103 11.44 -13.84 -9.53
C HIS A 103 12.29 -12.60 -9.24
N GLY A 104 11.74 -11.60 -8.54
CA GLY A 104 12.52 -10.51 -7.97
C GLY A 104 12.75 -9.30 -8.87
N ILE A 105 11.86 -9.03 -9.82
CA ILE A 105 11.90 -7.82 -10.66
C ILE A 105 12.03 -6.53 -9.84
N ILE A 106 11.43 -6.48 -8.65
CA ILE A 106 11.49 -5.32 -7.75
C ILE A 106 12.94 -5.01 -7.38
N SER A 107 13.71 -6.02 -6.97
CA SER A 107 15.13 -5.83 -6.62
C SER A 107 15.95 -5.36 -7.81
N SER A 108 15.68 -5.91 -9.01
CA SER A 108 16.36 -5.51 -10.25
C SER A 108 16.03 -4.08 -10.66
N LEU A 109 14.76 -3.68 -10.57
CA LEU A 109 14.34 -2.30 -10.86
C LEU A 109 14.85 -1.30 -9.83
N VAL A 110 14.81 -1.66 -8.55
CA VAL A 110 15.42 -0.86 -7.50
C VAL A 110 16.90 -0.70 -7.83
N SER A 111 17.62 -1.78 -8.17
CA SER A 111 19.02 -1.80 -8.61
C SER A 111 19.31 -0.89 -9.80
N ALA A 112 18.42 -0.85 -10.78
CA ALA A 112 18.52 0.02 -11.94
C ALA A 112 18.40 1.51 -11.65
N LEU A 113 17.90 1.91 -10.47
CA LEU A 113 17.94 3.32 -10.05
C LEU A 113 19.36 3.83 -9.78
N ASP A 114 20.37 2.95 -9.65
CA ASP A 114 21.78 3.36 -9.47
C ASP A 114 22.48 3.74 -10.79
N ILE A 115 21.79 3.67 -11.93
CA ILE A 115 22.35 4.05 -13.23
C ILE A 115 22.72 5.56 -13.27
N ASP A 116 22.37 6.33 -12.25
CA ASP A 116 22.81 7.72 -11.96
C ASP A 116 24.34 7.93 -11.84
N GLY A 117 25.17 6.93 -12.13
CA GLY A 117 26.61 7.09 -12.36
C GLY A 117 26.97 7.73 -13.71
N VAL A 118 25.99 7.89 -14.60
CA VAL A 118 26.16 8.59 -15.88
C VAL A 118 26.37 10.09 -15.58
N PRO A 119 27.45 10.72 -16.09
CA PRO A 119 27.69 12.14 -15.90
C PRO A 119 26.48 12.96 -16.37
N PRO A 120 26.23 14.14 -15.76
CA PRO A 120 25.12 14.99 -16.16
C PRO A 120 25.20 15.23 -17.68
N PRO A 121 24.05 15.23 -18.36
CA PRO A 121 24.03 15.49 -19.80
C PRO A 121 24.73 16.82 -20.12
N ALA A 122 25.32 16.92 -21.31
CA ALA A 122 25.80 18.21 -21.81
C ALA A 122 24.67 19.26 -21.76
N GLU A 123 25.02 20.54 -21.59
CA GLU A 123 24.06 21.64 -21.49
C GLU A 123 22.96 21.53 -22.58
N GLY A 124 21.69 21.49 -22.14
CA GLY A 124 20.52 21.47 -23.03
C GLY A 124 19.90 20.09 -23.29
N VAL A 125 20.47 19.00 -22.76
CA VAL A 125 19.82 17.66 -22.76
C VAL A 125 19.02 17.50 -21.46
N PRO A 126 17.79 16.96 -21.49
CA PRO A 126 16.92 16.85 -20.32
C PRO A 126 17.64 16.25 -19.11
N ASP A 127 17.52 16.93 -17.96
CA ASP A 127 18.26 16.67 -16.70
C ASP A 127 18.11 15.25 -16.14
N ARG A 128 17.18 14.43 -16.68
CA ARG A 128 16.85 13.13 -16.12
C ARG A 128 16.91 12.00 -17.16
N PRO A 129 17.65 10.91 -16.89
CA PRO A 129 17.62 9.72 -17.73
C PRO A 129 16.19 9.16 -17.79
N VAL A 130 15.68 8.95 -19.00
CA VAL A 130 14.34 8.39 -19.26
C VAL A 130 14.19 7.02 -18.57
N GLU A 131 15.28 6.29 -18.42
CA GLU A 131 15.37 4.98 -17.79
C GLU A 131 14.99 5.02 -16.32
N VAL A 132 15.43 6.04 -15.57
CA VAL A 132 15.08 6.22 -14.15
C VAL A 132 13.58 6.46 -14.02
N GLU A 133 13.02 7.27 -14.90
CA GLU A 133 11.58 7.50 -14.96
C GLU A 133 10.81 6.22 -15.27
N LEU A 134 11.26 5.42 -16.24
CA LEU A 134 10.61 4.15 -16.59
C LEU A 134 10.72 3.12 -15.46
N CYS A 135 11.87 3.03 -14.78
CA CYS A 135 12.07 2.19 -13.60
C CYS A 135 11.12 2.58 -12.47
N LEU A 136 11.03 3.87 -12.14
CA LEU A 136 10.11 4.36 -11.11
C LEU A 136 8.65 4.15 -11.51
N GLY A 137 8.31 4.26 -12.79
CA GLY A 137 6.98 3.99 -13.32
C GLY A 137 6.58 2.54 -13.08
N SER A 138 7.46 1.62 -13.45
CA SER A 138 7.29 0.19 -13.27
C SER A 138 7.24 -0.19 -11.79
N LEU A 139 8.12 0.36 -10.95
CA LEU A 139 8.10 0.16 -9.50
C LEU A 139 6.77 0.62 -8.90
N ILE A 140 6.32 1.84 -9.21
CA ILE A 140 5.03 2.34 -8.71
C ILE A 140 3.89 1.42 -9.15
N GLN A 141 3.89 0.96 -10.42
CA GLN A 141 2.88 0.04 -10.91
C GLN A 141 2.88 -1.27 -10.11
N TYR A 142 4.03 -1.90 -9.93
CA TYR A 142 4.16 -3.18 -9.22
C TYR A 142 3.87 -3.09 -7.72
N LEU A 143 4.29 -2.01 -7.06
CA LEU A 143 3.94 -1.74 -5.67
C LEU A 143 2.42 -1.51 -5.49
N ASN A 144 1.72 -1.18 -6.57
CA ASN A 144 0.27 -1.07 -6.64
C ASN A 144 -0.39 -2.33 -7.28
N VAL A 145 0.27 -3.49 -7.33
CA VAL A 145 -0.37 -4.77 -7.68
C VAL A 145 -0.83 -5.43 -6.39
N SER A 146 -2.08 -5.89 -6.30
CA SER A 146 -2.58 -6.56 -5.09
C SER A 146 -2.12 -8.03 -5.01
N PRO A 147 -1.62 -8.52 -3.85
CA PRO A 147 -1.28 -7.77 -2.65
C PRO A 147 0.07 -7.04 -2.81
N GLY A 148 0.11 -5.71 -2.61
CA GLY A 148 1.31 -4.92 -2.96
C GLY A 148 2.38 -4.88 -1.87
N TYR A 149 2.04 -5.28 -0.64
CA TYR A 149 2.90 -5.07 0.52
C TYR A 149 4.15 -5.97 0.52
N PRO A 150 4.13 -7.23 0.03
CA PRO A 150 5.35 -8.03 -0.09
C PRO A 150 6.36 -7.36 -1.03
N TRP A 151 5.88 -6.73 -2.09
CA TRP A 151 6.71 -6.00 -3.05
C TRP A 151 7.28 -4.72 -2.45
N THR A 152 6.52 -4.02 -1.60
CA THR A 152 7.06 -2.90 -0.82
C THR A 152 8.18 -3.36 0.11
N VAL A 153 8.02 -4.50 0.81
CA VAL A 153 9.07 -5.06 1.66
C VAL A 153 10.31 -5.40 0.85
N GLN A 154 10.16 -6.04 -0.31
CA GLN A 154 11.26 -6.37 -1.20
C GLN A 154 11.98 -5.11 -1.68
N ALA A 155 11.25 -4.06 -2.05
CA ALA A 155 11.83 -2.79 -2.47
C ALA A 155 12.65 -2.12 -1.35
N LEU A 156 12.14 -2.14 -0.11
CA LEU A 156 12.86 -1.63 1.06
C LEU A 156 14.14 -2.42 1.32
N GLN A 157 14.08 -3.75 1.24
CA GLN A 157 15.25 -4.63 1.40
C GLN A 157 16.29 -4.40 0.30
N ALA A 158 15.87 -4.10 -0.93
CA ALA A 158 16.73 -3.73 -2.04
C ALA A 158 17.32 -2.30 -1.92
N GLY A 159 16.99 -1.56 -0.85
CA GLY A 159 17.56 -0.25 -0.58
C GLY A 159 16.85 0.90 -1.29
N LEU A 160 15.56 0.76 -1.61
CA LEU A 160 14.78 1.80 -2.31
C LEU A 160 14.94 3.19 -1.67
N LEU A 161 14.78 3.31 -0.35
CA LEU A 161 14.88 4.62 0.33
C LEU A 161 16.27 5.24 0.20
N ARG A 162 17.33 4.42 0.25
CA ARG A 162 18.71 4.90 0.09
C ARG A 162 18.88 5.55 -1.28
N ARG A 163 18.40 4.87 -2.31
CA ARG A 163 18.46 5.31 -3.71
C ARG A 163 17.68 6.60 -3.92
N ILE A 164 16.47 6.70 -3.35
CA ILE A 164 15.69 7.94 -3.40
C ILE A 164 16.50 9.12 -2.85
N ILE A 165 17.11 8.98 -1.67
CA ILE A 165 17.91 10.05 -1.06
C ILE A 165 19.11 10.40 -1.95
N THR A 166 19.91 9.40 -2.36
CA THR A 166 21.12 9.64 -3.16
C THR A 166 20.83 10.24 -4.53
N SER A 167 19.75 9.81 -5.19
CA SER A 167 19.34 10.37 -6.48
C SER A 167 18.80 11.79 -6.32
N SER A 168 18.02 12.06 -5.27
CA SER A 168 17.39 13.37 -5.08
C SER A 168 18.36 14.51 -4.82
N ALA A 169 19.50 14.24 -4.16
CA ALA A 169 20.57 15.20 -3.97
C ALA A 169 21.13 15.73 -5.30
N LYS A 170 21.04 14.93 -6.38
CA LYS A 170 21.48 15.30 -7.73
C LYS A 170 20.41 16.02 -8.55
N MET A 171 19.16 16.02 -8.09
CA MET A 171 17.99 16.51 -8.83
C MET A 171 17.52 17.93 -8.42
N ALA A 172 18.38 18.71 -7.75
CA ALA A 172 17.98 19.96 -7.08
C ALA A 172 17.34 21.03 -7.98
N THR A 173 17.45 20.92 -9.30
CA THR A 173 17.00 21.94 -10.28
C THR A 173 15.87 21.48 -11.21
N ALA A 174 15.54 20.19 -11.25
CA ALA A 174 14.57 19.68 -12.23
C ALA A 174 13.13 19.99 -11.77
N SER A 175 12.47 20.90 -12.51
CA SER A 175 11.12 21.44 -12.30
C SER A 175 9.98 20.41 -12.26
N ASP A 176 10.24 19.11 -12.41
CA ASP A 176 9.17 18.17 -12.71
C ASP A 176 8.65 17.39 -11.50
N ALA A 177 7.32 17.35 -11.46
CA ALA A 177 6.44 16.51 -10.65
C ALA A 177 6.67 15.01 -10.93
N GLY A 178 7.90 14.55 -10.70
CA GLY A 178 8.37 13.23 -11.05
C GLY A 178 7.70 12.12 -10.23
N LYS A 179 8.14 10.89 -10.49
CA LYS A 179 7.59 9.71 -9.82
C LYS A 179 8.03 9.56 -8.36
N TYR A 180 9.13 10.20 -7.95
CA TYR A 180 9.60 10.18 -6.56
C TYR A 180 8.59 10.79 -5.57
N PRO A 181 8.04 12.00 -5.80
CA PRO A 181 6.95 12.54 -4.99
C PRO A 181 5.77 11.58 -4.82
N LYS A 182 5.32 10.94 -5.90
CA LYS A 182 4.23 9.95 -5.83
C LYS A 182 4.60 8.72 -5.00
N LEU A 183 5.85 8.25 -5.11
CA LEU A 183 6.34 7.12 -4.35
C LEU A 183 6.41 7.44 -2.84
N LEU A 184 7.06 8.54 -2.46
CA LEU A 184 7.23 8.96 -1.06
C LEU A 184 5.94 9.48 -0.43
N GLY A 185 5.17 10.26 -1.18
CA GLY A 185 3.98 10.94 -0.69
C GLY A 185 2.71 10.13 -0.83
N THR A 186 2.70 9.00 -1.56
CA THR A 186 1.45 8.23 -1.76
C THR A 186 1.66 6.73 -1.63
N VAL A 187 2.54 6.13 -2.44
CA VAL A 187 2.65 4.66 -2.50
C VAL A 187 3.18 4.05 -1.20
N LEU A 188 4.26 4.62 -0.64
CA LEU A 188 4.86 4.13 0.59
C LEU A 188 3.97 4.38 1.83
N PRO A 189 3.39 5.59 2.05
CA PRO A 189 2.44 5.83 3.13
C PRO A 189 1.29 4.82 3.19
N ARG A 190 0.68 4.50 2.04
CA ARG A 190 -0.40 3.51 1.94
C ARG A 190 -0.02 2.12 2.44
N SER A 191 1.25 1.76 2.27
CA SER A 191 1.77 0.47 2.70
C SER A 191 2.04 0.41 4.21
N LEU A 192 1.99 1.53 4.94
CA LEU A 192 2.26 1.61 6.39
C LEU A 192 1.12 1.12 7.27
N VAL A 193 0.18 0.34 6.73
CA VAL A 193 -0.79 -0.46 7.49
C VAL A 193 -0.30 -1.88 7.74
N PHE A 194 0.72 -2.32 7.00
CA PHE A 194 1.22 -3.69 7.07
C PHE A 194 2.43 -3.78 7.99
N TYR A 195 2.33 -4.67 9.00
CA TYR A 195 3.41 -5.00 9.92
C TYR A 195 4.80 -5.14 9.25
N PRO A 196 4.99 -5.99 8.22
CA PRO A 196 6.32 -6.22 7.66
C PRO A 196 6.88 -4.98 6.95
N VAL A 197 6.02 -4.12 6.40
CA VAL A 197 6.43 -2.86 5.78
C VAL A 197 6.92 -1.89 6.86
N ILE A 198 6.18 -1.72 7.96
CA ILE A 198 6.58 -0.83 9.06
C ILE A 198 7.90 -1.31 9.69
N ALA A 199 8.05 -2.62 9.90
CA ALA A 199 9.30 -3.20 10.40
C ALA A 199 10.48 -2.94 9.43
N GLY A 200 10.26 -3.11 8.13
CA GLY A 200 11.23 -2.78 7.09
C GLY A 200 11.61 -1.29 7.10
N MET A 201 10.61 -0.41 7.19
CA MET A 201 10.80 1.04 7.26
C MET A 201 11.58 1.45 8.51
N LYS A 202 11.23 0.93 9.69
CA LYS A 202 11.96 1.17 10.95
C LYS A 202 13.46 0.90 10.78
N LYS A 203 13.80 -0.24 10.18
CA LYS A 203 15.19 -0.62 9.89
C LYS A 203 15.82 0.32 8.87
N SER A 204 15.15 0.62 7.76
CA SER A 204 15.69 1.48 6.71
C SER A 204 15.91 2.92 7.18
N PHE A 205 14.99 3.51 7.94
CA PHE A 205 15.13 4.86 8.49
C PHE A 205 16.30 4.95 9.48
N PHE A 206 16.47 3.95 10.36
CA PHE A 206 17.63 3.86 11.25
C PHE A 206 18.95 3.84 10.46
N GLN A 207 19.03 3.03 9.40
CA GLN A 207 20.23 2.94 8.55
C GLN A 207 20.52 4.21 7.73
N LEU A 208 19.51 5.05 7.51
CA LEU A 208 19.59 6.23 6.65
C LEU A 208 19.63 7.54 7.44
N GLU A 209 19.67 7.50 8.77
CA GLU A 209 19.63 8.70 9.62
C GLU A 209 20.72 9.70 9.22
N THR A 210 21.96 9.24 9.07
CA THR A 210 23.09 10.10 8.65
C THR A 210 22.89 10.68 7.26
N LEU A 211 22.48 9.86 6.29
CA LEU A 211 22.31 10.30 4.91
C LEU A 211 21.15 11.30 4.76
N SER A 212 20.08 11.10 5.51
CA SER A 212 18.91 11.99 5.51
C SER A 212 19.16 13.38 6.12
N ARG A 213 20.30 13.56 6.81
CA ARG A 213 20.74 14.85 7.38
C ARG A 213 21.74 15.58 6.51
N SER A 214 22.09 15.04 5.34
CA SER A 214 23.01 15.73 4.43
C SER A 214 22.40 17.05 3.96
N GLU A 215 23.27 18.06 3.79
CA GLU A 215 22.84 19.38 3.35
C GLU A 215 22.21 19.31 1.96
N GLU A 216 22.78 18.50 1.06
CA GLU A 216 22.28 18.29 -0.29
C GLU A 216 20.86 17.73 -0.30
N PHE A 217 20.57 16.73 0.53
CA PHE A 217 19.24 16.15 0.59
C PHE A 217 18.23 17.13 1.21
N SER A 218 18.63 17.88 2.23
CA SER A 218 17.75 18.86 2.88
C SER A 218 17.29 20.00 1.97
N ARG A 219 18.08 20.31 0.93
CA ARG A 219 17.73 21.28 -0.12
C ARG A 219 16.88 20.68 -1.24
N SER A 220 16.72 19.34 -1.28
CA SER A 220 15.94 18.68 -2.31
C SER A 220 14.43 18.90 -2.13
N VAL A 221 13.69 18.91 -3.24
CA VAL A 221 12.22 18.98 -3.24
C VAL A 221 11.55 17.80 -2.52
N LEU A 222 12.28 16.70 -2.32
CA LEU A 222 11.77 15.51 -1.62
C LEU A 222 11.85 15.61 -0.10
N TYR A 223 12.64 16.55 0.44
CA TYR A 223 12.89 16.62 1.88
C TYR A 223 11.61 16.83 2.70
N GLY A 224 10.70 17.69 2.22
CA GLY A 224 9.40 17.89 2.85
C GLY A 224 8.57 16.61 2.92
N LEU A 225 8.45 15.89 1.79
CA LEU A 225 7.73 14.61 1.71
C LEU A 225 8.40 13.52 2.56
N TRP A 226 9.73 13.51 2.59
CA TRP A 226 10.50 12.62 3.44
C TRP A 226 10.17 12.81 4.92
N ASN A 227 10.09 14.06 5.40
CA ASN A 227 9.74 14.36 6.79
C ASN A 227 8.31 13.95 7.13
N VAL A 228 7.35 14.14 6.21
CA VAL A 228 5.97 13.66 6.37
C VAL A 228 5.95 12.13 6.47
N LEU A 229 6.63 11.43 5.56
CA LEU A 229 6.73 9.98 5.57
C LEU A 229 7.40 9.49 6.87
N LYS A 230 8.48 10.12 7.31
CA LYS A 230 9.19 9.78 8.54
C LYS A 230 8.30 9.93 9.76
N ALA A 231 7.59 11.05 9.89
CA ALA A 231 6.68 11.28 11.01
C ALA A 231 5.58 10.20 11.07
N LEU A 232 5.03 9.83 9.91
CA LEU A 232 4.07 8.74 9.82
C LEU A 232 4.69 7.39 10.20
N VAL A 233 5.90 7.06 9.73
CA VAL A 233 6.63 5.85 10.14
C VAL A 233 6.86 5.82 11.64
N ASP A 234 7.29 6.92 12.24
CA ASP A 234 7.54 7.02 13.69
C ASP A 234 6.24 6.80 14.49
N GLU A 235 5.10 7.34 14.04
CA GLU A 235 3.78 7.03 14.61
C GLU A 235 3.47 5.54 14.53
N ARG A 236 3.62 4.93 13.35
CA ARG A 236 3.32 3.50 13.14
C ARG A 236 4.27 2.57 13.89
N VAL A 237 5.52 2.96 14.08
CA VAL A 237 6.50 2.23 14.88
C VAL A 237 6.12 2.23 16.36
N LYS A 238 5.59 3.32 16.92
CA LYS A 238 5.10 3.33 18.31
C LYS A 238 3.96 2.33 18.52
N VAL A 239 3.02 2.26 17.57
CA VAL A 239 1.95 1.26 17.59
C VAL A 239 2.54 -0.14 17.52
N LEU A 240 3.49 -0.36 16.61
CA LEU A 240 4.18 -1.64 16.47
C LEU A 240 4.85 -2.07 17.78
N ASP A 241 5.63 -1.19 18.40
CA ASP A 241 6.37 -1.50 19.62
C ASP A 241 5.41 -1.80 20.79
N THR A 242 4.29 -1.08 20.90
CA THR A 242 3.23 -1.34 21.89
C THR A 242 2.55 -2.70 21.67
N TRP A 243 2.27 -3.02 20.41
CA TRP A 243 1.68 -4.29 20.02
C TRP A 243 2.63 -5.48 20.27
N GLU A 244 3.94 -5.31 20.02
CA GLU A 244 4.93 -6.34 20.33
C GLU A 244 5.13 -6.52 21.84
N ALA A 245 5.13 -5.43 22.62
CA ALA A 245 5.30 -5.46 24.07
C ALA A 245 4.10 -6.10 24.80
N SER A 246 2.87 -5.95 24.28
CA SER A 246 1.64 -6.52 24.87
C SER A 246 1.48 -8.04 24.64
N GLY A 247 2.52 -8.71 24.13
CA GLY A 247 2.60 -10.17 24.05
C GLY A 247 1.99 -10.79 22.80
N ARG A 248 1.71 -10.01 21.74
CA ARG A 248 1.18 -10.41 20.41
C ARG A 248 -0.18 -11.14 20.39
N ALA A 249 -0.60 -11.73 21.52
CA ALA A 249 -1.72 -12.65 21.67
C ALA A 249 -2.93 -12.04 22.42
N SER A 250 -2.76 -10.90 23.08
CA SER A 250 -3.84 -10.25 23.85
C SER A 250 -4.84 -9.48 22.98
N SER A 251 -4.50 -9.11 21.74
CA SER A 251 -5.37 -8.34 20.84
C SER A 251 -6.25 -9.19 19.91
N LEU A 252 -6.28 -10.51 20.12
CA LEU A 252 -6.75 -11.46 19.11
C LEU A 252 -8.06 -12.16 19.39
N ALA A 253 -8.63 -11.97 20.57
CA ALA A 253 -9.96 -12.42 20.82
C ALA A 253 -10.78 -11.29 21.42
N CYS A 254 -12.10 -11.41 21.33
CA CYS A 254 -12.96 -10.76 22.30
C CYS A 254 -12.27 -10.81 23.68
N ASP A 255 -12.22 -9.69 24.39
CA ASP A 255 -11.61 -9.59 25.72
C ASP A 255 -12.15 -10.65 26.72
N ASN A 256 -13.19 -11.40 26.34
CA ASN A 256 -13.86 -12.47 27.09
C ASN A 256 -13.40 -13.92 26.81
N MET A 257 -12.24 -14.21 26.20
CA MET A 257 -11.75 -15.61 26.17
C MET A 257 -11.39 -16.19 27.55
N LYS A 258 -11.42 -15.37 28.63
CA LYS A 258 -11.04 -15.79 29.98
C LYS A 258 -12.19 -16.19 30.91
N ARG A 259 -13.44 -16.17 30.46
CA ARG A 259 -14.58 -16.46 31.35
C ARG A 259 -15.03 -17.91 31.24
N ALA A 260 -15.07 -18.65 32.35
CA ALA A 260 -15.39 -20.09 32.41
C ALA A 260 -16.91 -20.39 32.33
N ASP A 261 -17.75 -19.36 32.24
CA ASP A 261 -19.21 -19.38 32.16
C ASP A 261 -19.72 -19.35 30.69
N TRP A 262 -19.02 -20.03 29.79
CA TRP A 262 -19.36 -20.19 28.36
C TRP A 262 -20.67 -20.98 28.13
N ILE A 263 -21.82 -20.34 28.34
CA ILE A 263 -23.14 -20.93 28.12
C ILE A 263 -23.68 -20.52 26.73
N ASP A 264 -23.78 -21.50 25.83
CA ASP A 264 -24.68 -21.68 24.66
C ASP A 264 -24.92 -20.57 23.60
N GLY A 265 -24.18 -19.45 23.56
CA GLY A 265 -24.35 -18.43 22.50
C GLY A 265 -23.11 -18.08 21.69
N HIS A 266 -21.93 -18.11 22.32
CA HIS A 266 -20.73 -17.48 21.76
C HIS A 266 -19.95 -18.38 20.78
N ARG A 267 -20.16 -19.70 20.80
CA ARG A 267 -19.48 -20.63 19.90
C ARG A 267 -19.82 -20.36 18.44
N ASP A 268 -21.08 -20.06 18.17
CA ASP A 268 -21.56 -19.71 16.82
C ASP A 268 -21.06 -18.31 16.41
N GLU A 269 -21.03 -17.34 17.32
CA GLU A 269 -20.51 -15.99 17.07
C GLU A 269 -19.01 -16.00 16.76
N CYS A 270 -18.23 -16.81 17.48
CA CYS A 270 -16.82 -17.00 17.23
C CYS A 270 -16.59 -17.76 15.93
N HIS A 271 -17.43 -18.76 15.60
CA HIS A 271 -17.40 -19.44 14.30
C HIS A 271 -17.74 -18.52 13.12
N VAL A 272 -18.63 -17.54 13.31
CA VAL A 272 -19.00 -16.57 12.28
C VAL A 272 -17.94 -15.46 12.15
N LEU A 273 -17.36 -14.99 13.25
CA LEU A 273 -16.18 -14.13 13.19
C LEU A 273 -15.00 -14.86 12.56
N LEU A 274 -14.87 -16.17 12.80
CA LEU A 274 -13.92 -17.06 12.14
C LEU A 274 -14.25 -17.25 10.65
N SER A 275 -15.53 -17.35 10.25
CA SER A 275 -15.93 -17.46 8.85
C SER A 275 -15.74 -16.14 8.09
N ALA A 276 -16.03 -15.00 8.72
CA ALA A 276 -15.60 -13.69 8.22
C ALA A 276 -14.07 -13.63 8.17
N HIS A 277 -13.36 -14.24 9.15
CA HIS A 277 -11.90 -14.40 9.13
C HIS A 277 -11.39 -15.20 7.92
N LEU A 278 -12.18 -16.17 7.45
CA LEU A 278 -11.95 -16.94 6.23
C LEU A 278 -12.27 -16.12 4.97
N THR A 279 -13.18 -15.15 5.00
CA THR A 279 -13.39 -14.20 3.89
C THR A 279 -12.14 -13.36 3.62
N TYR A 280 -11.32 -13.02 4.63
CA TYR A 280 -10.02 -12.37 4.39
C TYR A 280 -8.92 -13.32 3.87
N ALA A 281 -9.20 -14.62 3.69
CA ALA A 281 -8.30 -15.47 2.91
C ALA A 281 -8.16 -14.93 1.47
N GLU A 282 -9.17 -14.24 0.95
CA GLU A 282 -9.16 -13.57 -0.35
C GLU A 282 -8.10 -12.44 -0.44
N ILE A 283 -7.78 -11.79 0.68
CA ILE A 283 -6.75 -10.72 0.73
C ILE A 283 -5.36 -11.32 1.06
N GLY A 284 -5.27 -12.63 1.34
CA GLY A 284 -4.00 -13.31 1.61
C GLY A 284 -3.29 -12.87 2.90
N LEU A 285 -3.96 -12.16 3.80
CA LEU A 285 -3.34 -11.68 5.04
C LEU A 285 -3.13 -12.80 6.05
N HIS A 286 -1.90 -12.95 6.51
CA HIS A 286 -1.53 -13.82 7.61
C HIS A 286 -2.12 -13.31 8.93
N TYR A 287 -2.32 -14.24 9.88
CA TYR A 287 -2.85 -13.97 11.22
C TYR A 287 -2.18 -12.79 11.92
N ARG A 288 -0.85 -12.72 11.82
CA ARG A 288 -0.03 -11.68 12.44
C ARG A 288 -0.37 -10.29 11.91
N GLU A 289 -0.63 -10.17 10.60
CA GLU A 289 -0.96 -8.90 9.97
C GLU A 289 -2.36 -8.44 10.36
N LYS A 290 -3.34 -9.36 10.42
CA LYS A 290 -4.70 -9.04 10.89
C LYS A 290 -4.69 -8.52 12.33
N SER A 291 -3.92 -9.16 13.21
CA SER A 291 -3.76 -8.72 14.61
C SER A 291 -3.16 -7.32 14.71
N PHE A 292 -2.09 -7.07 13.94
CA PHE A 292 -1.45 -5.76 13.91
C PHE A 292 -2.40 -4.68 13.35
N ILE A 293 -3.12 -4.93 12.26
CA ILE A 293 -4.08 -3.99 11.68
C ILE A 293 -5.17 -3.61 12.69
N ARG A 294 -5.63 -4.55 13.53
CA ARG A 294 -6.57 -4.24 14.62
C ARG A 294 -5.94 -3.34 15.68
N ALA A 295 -4.69 -3.59 16.06
CA ALA A 295 -3.98 -2.73 17.00
C ALA A 295 -3.78 -1.31 16.44
N LEU A 296 -3.46 -1.21 15.15
CA LEU A 296 -3.36 0.03 14.41
C LEU A 296 -4.68 0.81 14.41
N LEU A 297 -5.77 0.14 14.04
CA LEU A 297 -7.10 0.72 14.11
C LEU A 297 -7.46 1.20 15.50
N HIS A 298 -7.18 0.39 16.52
CA HIS A 298 -7.48 0.76 17.89
C HIS A 298 -6.70 2.02 18.28
N SER A 299 -5.40 2.08 17.96
CA SER A 299 -4.59 3.27 18.19
C SER A 299 -5.14 4.51 17.48
N ASP A 300 -5.50 4.39 16.20
CA ASP A 300 -6.08 5.51 15.44
C ASP A 300 -7.47 5.90 15.95
N TYR A 301 -8.30 4.94 16.34
CA TYR A 301 -9.60 5.18 16.95
C TYR A 301 -9.45 5.97 18.25
N GLN A 302 -8.54 5.56 19.15
CA GLN A 302 -8.30 6.29 20.39
C GLN A 302 -7.80 7.72 20.11
N ARG A 303 -6.85 7.88 19.19
CA ARG A 303 -6.31 9.18 18.80
C ARG A 303 -7.37 10.10 18.19
N LEU A 304 -8.30 9.56 17.41
CA LEU A 304 -9.30 10.31 16.65
C LEU A 304 -10.70 10.25 17.25
N ARG A 305 -10.87 9.73 18.48
CA ARG A 305 -12.18 9.43 19.07
C ARG A 305 -13.12 10.62 19.08
N VAL A 306 -12.63 11.81 19.43
CA VAL A 306 -13.40 13.06 19.40
C VAL A 306 -13.89 13.38 17.98
N VAL A 307 -12.98 13.36 17.01
CA VAL A 307 -13.29 13.64 15.58
C VAL A 307 -14.30 12.64 15.04
N ILE A 308 -14.08 11.35 15.30
CA ILE A 308 -15.00 10.27 14.91
C ILE A 308 -16.40 10.54 15.49
N SER A 309 -16.47 10.89 16.77
CA SER A 309 -17.74 11.13 17.46
C SER A 309 -18.48 12.34 16.89
N ILE A 310 -17.77 13.41 16.54
CA ILE A 310 -18.35 14.58 15.88
C ILE A 310 -18.91 14.20 14.51
N HIS A 311 -18.17 13.44 13.70
CA HIS A 311 -18.67 12.97 12.40
C HIS A 311 -19.89 12.06 12.56
N MET A 312 -19.93 11.22 13.61
CA MET A 312 -21.10 10.40 13.93
C MET A 312 -22.31 11.27 14.30
N LEU A 313 -22.13 12.30 15.13
CA LEU A 313 -23.20 13.23 15.49
C LEU A 313 -23.77 13.97 14.28
N GLN A 314 -22.89 14.48 13.41
CA GLN A 314 -23.29 15.12 12.16
C GLN A 314 -24.14 14.16 11.31
N PHE A 315 -23.63 12.95 11.09
CA PHE A 315 -24.34 11.93 10.33
C PHE A 315 -25.71 11.58 10.93
N MET A 316 -25.79 11.38 12.25
CA MET A 316 -27.03 11.06 12.97
C MET A 316 -28.07 12.18 12.89
N THR A 317 -27.61 13.43 12.91
CA THR A 317 -28.47 14.61 12.79
C THR A 317 -29.06 14.72 11.38
N GLU A 318 -28.23 14.47 10.36
CA GLU A 318 -28.63 14.49 8.95
C GLU A 318 -29.46 13.26 8.53
N ASN A 319 -29.26 12.12 9.18
CA ASN A 319 -29.83 10.82 8.81
C ASN A 319 -30.46 10.10 10.03
N PRO A 320 -31.48 10.69 10.66
CA PRO A 320 -32.07 10.14 11.88
C PRO A 320 -32.59 8.72 11.66
N GLY A 321 -32.31 7.82 12.61
CA GLY A 321 -32.72 6.41 12.55
C GLY A 321 -31.94 5.54 11.56
N THR A 322 -31.00 6.11 10.80
CA THR A 322 -30.18 5.35 9.84
C THR A 322 -29.01 4.69 10.54
N SER A 323 -28.83 3.38 10.33
CA SER A 323 -27.63 2.68 10.77
C SER A 323 -26.41 3.07 9.94
N PHE A 324 -25.26 3.23 10.60
CA PHE A 324 -24.01 3.66 9.97
C PHE A 324 -22.80 2.86 10.47
N PHE A 325 -21.67 3.06 9.79
CA PHE A 325 -20.35 2.56 10.18
C PHE A 325 -19.31 3.67 9.99
N VAL A 326 -18.17 3.55 10.67
CA VAL A 326 -17.04 4.46 10.47
C VAL A 326 -16.04 3.78 9.54
N ALA A 327 -15.73 4.42 8.42
CA ALA A 327 -14.71 3.97 7.48
C ALA A 327 -13.36 4.61 7.79
N PHE A 328 -12.34 3.80 8.01
CA PHE A 328 -10.93 4.21 8.09
C PHE A 328 -10.29 4.00 6.72
N ASP A 329 -9.94 5.08 6.06
CA ASP A 329 -9.32 5.07 4.74
C ASP A 329 -7.82 5.36 4.90
N TYR A 330 -6.99 4.32 4.75
CA TYR A 330 -5.54 4.43 4.82
C TYR A 330 -4.90 4.69 3.45
N THR A 331 -5.70 5.12 2.48
CA THR A 331 -5.25 5.34 1.11
C THR A 331 -4.71 6.76 0.90
N GLY A 332 -4.87 7.62 1.90
CA GLY A 332 -4.31 8.96 1.94
C GLY A 332 -2.78 8.98 2.06
N ALA A 333 -2.20 10.11 1.67
CA ALA A 333 -0.78 10.42 1.80
C ALA A 333 -0.36 10.72 3.25
N THR A 334 -1.28 11.29 4.02
CA THR A 334 -1.02 11.98 5.29
C THR A 334 -1.44 11.17 6.51
N GLY A 335 -1.88 9.92 6.33
CA GLY A 335 -2.34 9.06 7.40
C GLY A 335 -3.69 8.45 7.09
N VAL A 336 -4.59 8.50 8.08
CA VAL A 336 -5.92 7.90 7.99
C VAL A 336 -6.99 8.98 7.78
N GLU A 337 -7.81 8.79 6.76
CA GLU A 337 -9.00 9.59 6.51
C GLU A 337 -10.23 8.89 7.08
N LEU A 338 -11.17 9.66 7.62
CA LEU A 338 -12.35 9.14 8.30
C LEU A 338 -13.61 9.55 7.55
N SER A 339 -14.53 8.61 7.36
CA SER A 339 -15.88 8.89 6.90
C SER A 339 -16.90 8.11 7.71
N VAL A 340 -18.09 8.69 7.88
CA VAL A 340 -19.24 7.99 8.46
C VAL A 340 -20.23 7.75 7.33
N LEU A 341 -20.55 6.47 7.10
CA LEU A 341 -21.30 6.04 5.93
C LEU A 341 -22.50 5.20 6.33
N PRO A 342 -23.63 5.27 5.60
CA PRO A 342 -24.76 4.41 5.86
C PRO A 342 -24.41 2.96 5.53
N VAL A 343 -24.93 2.04 6.32
CA VAL A 343 -24.67 0.59 6.18
C VAL A 343 -25.05 0.05 4.80
N ALA A 344 -26.07 0.64 4.17
CA ALA A 344 -26.47 0.31 2.81
C ALA A 344 -25.34 0.45 1.77
N LYS A 345 -24.28 1.24 2.06
CA LYS A 345 -23.10 1.41 1.20
C LYS A 345 -22.07 0.29 1.31
N LEU A 346 -22.21 -0.64 2.26
CA LEU A 346 -21.32 -1.79 2.39
C LEU A 346 -21.46 -2.80 1.24
N GLY A 347 -22.50 -2.67 0.40
CA GLY A 347 -22.71 -3.50 -0.78
C GLY A 347 -23.30 -4.88 -0.47
N PRO A 348 -23.92 -5.55 -1.46
CA PRO A 348 -24.63 -6.82 -1.27
C PRO A 348 -23.71 -8.01 -0.98
N THR A 349 -22.43 -7.92 -1.35
CA THR A 349 -21.40 -8.95 -1.11
C THR A 349 -21.06 -9.12 0.35
N ILE A 350 -21.33 -8.11 1.17
CA ILE A 350 -21.16 -8.21 2.60
C ILE A 350 -22.50 -8.65 3.18
N GLN A 351 -22.76 -9.96 3.11
CA GLN A 351 -23.76 -10.56 3.98
C GLN A 351 -23.27 -10.37 5.40
N ILE A 352 -23.69 -9.30 6.07
CA ILE A 352 -23.44 -9.07 7.50
C ILE A 352 -24.57 -9.82 8.21
N PRO A 353 -24.41 -11.10 8.55
CA PRO A 353 -25.57 -11.95 8.82
C PRO A 353 -26.25 -11.57 10.15
N HIS A 354 -25.67 -10.65 10.94
CA HIS A 354 -26.02 -10.47 12.34
C HIS A 354 -26.04 -9.01 12.83
N TRP A 355 -26.35 -8.03 11.97
CA TRP A 355 -26.68 -6.66 12.44
C TRP A 355 -27.66 -6.67 13.62
N GLY A 356 -28.69 -7.50 13.53
CA GLY A 356 -29.69 -7.64 14.60
C GLY A 356 -29.18 -8.29 15.89
N ARG A 357 -28.01 -8.94 15.94
CA ARG A 357 -27.40 -9.46 17.20
C ARG A 357 -26.32 -8.52 17.74
N LEU A 358 -25.53 -7.87 16.87
CA LEU A 358 -24.63 -6.79 17.26
C LEU A 358 -25.38 -5.64 17.95
N ALA A 359 -26.58 -5.30 17.43
CA ALA A 359 -27.48 -4.33 18.04
C ALA A 359 -28.06 -4.78 19.41
N ARG A 360 -28.16 -6.11 19.66
CA ARG A 360 -28.70 -6.67 20.91
C ARG A 360 -27.68 -6.74 22.05
N ALA A 361 -26.38 -6.69 21.74
CA ALA A 361 -25.32 -6.67 22.73
C ALA A 361 -25.16 -5.26 23.34
N GLY A 362 -26.22 -4.71 23.96
CA GLY A 362 -26.19 -3.49 24.77
C GLY A 362 -25.30 -2.35 24.24
N GLY A 363 -25.38 -2.04 22.95
CA GLY A 363 -24.63 -0.93 22.33
C GLY A 363 -23.11 -1.12 22.19
N ARG A 364 -22.56 -2.33 22.32
CA ARG A 364 -21.10 -2.56 22.47
C ARG A 364 -20.26 -2.61 21.18
N LEU A 365 -20.88 -2.58 20.00
CA LEU A 365 -20.19 -2.76 18.72
C LEU A 365 -20.77 -1.84 17.63
N THR A 366 -20.14 -0.68 17.44
CA THR A 366 -20.23 0.04 16.17
C THR A 366 -19.39 -0.72 15.15
N LEU A 367 -19.92 -0.97 13.96
CA LEU A 367 -19.13 -1.55 12.88
C LEU A 367 -18.14 -0.50 12.37
N HIS A 368 -16.89 -0.90 12.24
CA HIS A 368 -15.86 -0.10 11.59
C HIS A 368 -15.46 -0.82 10.31
N ALA A 369 -15.43 -0.11 9.19
CA ALA A 369 -14.88 -0.64 7.96
C ALA A 369 -13.49 -0.06 7.77
N ILE A 370 -12.54 -0.88 7.35
CA ILE A 370 -11.27 -0.37 6.85
C ILE A 370 -11.31 -0.45 5.34
N ARG A 371 -11.00 0.68 4.72
CA ARG A 371 -10.57 0.67 3.35
C ARG A 371 -9.06 0.53 3.35
N ILE A 372 -8.60 -0.70 3.13
CA ILE A 372 -7.20 -0.98 2.86
C ILE A 372 -7.06 -1.01 1.35
N GLY A 373 -6.60 0.11 0.80
CA GLY A 373 -6.21 0.17 -0.59
C GLY A 373 -4.77 -0.24 -0.74
N HIS A 374 -4.53 -1.36 -1.41
CA HIS A 374 -3.23 -1.56 -2.02
C HIS A 374 -3.38 -2.00 -3.46
N GLY A 375 -3.10 -1.06 -4.36
CA GLY A 375 -3.17 -1.25 -5.79
C GLY A 375 -4.38 -0.70 -6.52
N ALA A 376 -4.61 -1.16 -7.75
CA ALA A 376 -5.76 -0.77 -8.57
C ALA A 376 -7.10 -1.29 -8.01
N ASN A 377 -7.05 -2.40 -7.26
CA ASN A 377 -8.21 -3.03 -6.65
C ASN A 377 -8.26 -2.69 -5.16
N TRP A 378 -9.25 -1.89 -4.78
CA TRP A 378 -9.51 -1.52 -3.40
C TRP A 378 -10.28 -2.66 -2.72
N SER A 379 -9.68 -3.30 -1.72
CA SER A 379 -10.40 -4.24 -0.86
C SER A 379 -10.93 -3.50 0.36
N ASN A 380 -12.25 -3.48 0.51
CA ASN A 380 -12.85 -3.10 1.79
C ASN A 380 -12.73 -4.31 2.73
N ALA A 381 -11.98 -4.12 3.81
CA ALA A 381 -11.87 -5.11 4.86
C ALA A 381 -12.63 -4.56 6.08
N ILE A 382 -13.74 -5.19 6.44
CA ILE A 382 -14.48 -4.76 7.63
C ILE A 382 -13.72 -5.24 8.86
N PHE A 383 -13.60 -4.46 9.92
CA PHE A 383 -13.06 -4.97 11.18
C PHE A 383 -13.99 -4.54 12.32
N PRO A 384 -14.61 -5.48 13.04
CA PRO A 384 -15.36 -5.09 14.22
C PRO A 384 -14.37 -4.52 15.25
N LEU A 385 -14.55 -3.25 15.60
CA LEU A 385 -13.93 -2.68 16.78
C LEU A 385 -14.99 -2.54 17.85
N ARG A 386 -14.60 -2.84 19.09
CA ARG A 386 -15.46 -2.63 20.24
C ARG A 386 -15.54 -1.13 20.50
N ALA A 387 -16.54 -0.48 19.93
CA ALA A 387 -16.83 0.90 20.26
C ALA A 387 -17.65 0.94 21.53
N THR A 388 -16.99 1.35 22.62
CA THR A 388 -17.53 2.03 23.81
C THR A 388 -18.77 1.42 24.50
N SER A 389 -19.12 1.91 25.69
CA SER A 389 -20.29 1.39 26.44
C SER A 389 -21.60 1.87 25.80
N SER A 390 -22.73 1.23 26.10
CA SER A 390 -24.06 1.74 25.72
C SER A 390 -24.24 3.21 26.10
N GLN A 391 -23.71 3.61 27.25
CA GLN A 391 -23.81 4.97 27.76
C GLN A 391 -23.17 5.98 26.80
N PHE A 392 -22.07 5.62 26.13
CA PHE A 392 -21.46 6.47 25.12
C PHE A 392 -22.40 6.69 23.94
N SER A 393 -22.98 5.61 23.40
CA SER A 393 -23.94 5.69 22.30
C SER A 393 -25.16 6.52 22.70
N ASP A 394 -25.72 6.28 23.89
CA ASP A 394 -26.86 7.04 24.42
C ASP A 394 -26.52 8.50 24.66
N GLY A 395 -25.28 8.79 25.05
CA GLY A 395 -24.74 10.14 25.19
C GLY A 395 -24.67 10.85 23.85
N LEU A 396 -24.18 10.20 22.79
CA LEU A 396 -24.17 10.77 21.45
C LEU A 396 -25.58 11.04 20.92
N VAL A 397 -26.53 10.12 21.11
CA VAL A 397 -27.94 10.34 20.74
C VAL A 397 -28.51 11.57 21.45
N ARG A 398 -28.24 11.71 22.76
CA ARG A 398 -28.68 12.88 23.55
C ARG A 398 -28.08 14.18 23.00
N ILE A 399 -26.78 14.21 22.74
CA ILE A 399 -26.11 15.37 22.15
C ILE A 399 -26.72 15.70 20.78
N ALA A 400 -26.89 14.72 19.89
CA ALA A 400 -27.47 14.92 18.56
C ALA A 400 -28.88 15.51 18.62
N SER A 401 -29.71 15.06 19.56
CA SER A 401 -31.08 15.59 19.74
C SER A 401 -31.13 17.06 20.20
N GLY A 402 -30.07 17.55 20.85
CA GLY A 402 -29.97 18.90 21.41
C GLY A 402 -28.99 19.83 20.69
N ILE A 403 -28.42 19.42 19.55
CA ILE A 403 -27.29 20.13 18.92
C ILE A 403 -27.68 21.40 18.17
N ASN A 404 -28.98 21.63 17.92
CA ASN A 404 -29.48 22.75 17.14
C ASN A 404 -29.08 24.10 17.77
N GLY A 405 -28.23 24.86 17.06
CA GLY A 405 -27.75 26.17 17.48
C GLY A 405 -26.44 26.16 18.29
N LEU A 406 -25.84 25.00 18.55
CA LEU A 406 -24.52 24.92 19.18
C LEU A 406 -23.40 25.21 18.18
N GLN A 407 -22.39 25.96 18.63
CA GLN A 407 -21.14 26.16 17.90
C GLN A 407 -20.28 24.89 17.96
N TYR A 408 -19.39 24.70 16.96
CA TYR A 408 -18.51 23.52 16.88
C TYR A 408 -17.71 23.28 18.16
N SER A 409 -17.17 24.33 18.79
CA SER A 409 -16.40 24.23 20.03
C SER A 409 -17.23 23.73 21.22
N GLN A 410 -18.54 24.03 21.25
CA GLN A 410 -19.44 23.55 22.29
C GLN A 410 -19.75 22.07 22.11
N VAL A 411 -19.97 21.64 20.86
CA VAL A 411 -20.16 20.22 20.52
C VAL A 411 -18.91 19.41 20.87
N GLU A 412 -17.73 19.91 20.53
CA GLU A 412 -16.46 19.26 20.86
C GLU A 412 -16.29 19.10 22.38
N ALA A 413 -16.60 20.13 23.17
CA ALA A 413 -16.53 20.06 24.63
C ALA A 413 -17.48 19.00 25.21
N LEU A 414 -18.73 18.93 24.74
CA LEU A 414 -19.69 17.91 25.16
C LEU A 414 -19.23 16.49 24.82
N VAL A 415 -18.66 16.31 23.63
CA VAL A 415 -18.11 15.01 23.20
C VAL A 415 -16.93 14.60 24.09
N ARG A 416 -16.03 15.53 24.44
CA ARG A 416 -14.90 15.26 25.33
C ARG A 416 -15.36 14.84 26.73
N ASP A 417 -16.30 15.57 27.32
CA ASP A 417 -16.88 15.25 28.63
C ASP A 417 -17.54 13.86 28.64
N LEU A 418 -18.28 13.53 27.57
CA LEU A 418 -18.88 12.21 27.39
C LEU A 418 -17.82 11.10 27.31
N ILE A 419 -16.73 11.32 26.57
CA ILE A 419 -15.61 10.36 26.46
C ILE A 419 -14.98 10.13 27.83
N GLU A 420 -14.64 11.20 28.56
CA GLU A 420 -13.98 11.11 29.86
C GLU A 420 -14.85 10.42 30.91
N THR A 421 -16.15 10.74 30.94
CA THR A 421 -17.12 10.11 31.85
C THR A 421 -17.24 8.61 31.55
N THR A 422 -17.37 8.25 30.28
CA THR A 422 -17.44 6.85 29.84
C THR A 422 -16.19 6.07 30.21
N ASP A 423 -15.01 6.67 30.05
CA ASP A 423 -13.75 6.00 30.30
C ASP A 423 -13.53 5.77 31.80
N ARG A 424 -13.87 6.75 32.64
CA ARG A 424 -13.82 6.64 34.11
C ARG A 424 -14.69 5.48 34.62
N GLU A 425 -15.93 5.40 34.14
CA GLU A 425 -16.86 4.34 34.53
C GLU A 425 -16.38 2.96 34.08
N ASN A 426 -15.75 2.83 32.91
CA ASN A 426 -15.19 1.56 32.45
C ASN A 426 -13.99 1.10 33.29
N THR A 427 -13.17 2.02 33.80
CA THR A 427 -12.06 1.68 34.71
C THR A 427 -12.52 1.24 36.10
N GLU A 428 -13.69 1.67 36.57
CA GLU A 428 -14.22 1.27 37.89
C GLU A 428 -14.85 -0.14 37.90
N ILE A 429 -15.20 -0.66 36.72
CA ILE A 429 -15.86 -1.98 36.56
C ILE A 429 -14.84 -3.13 36.45
N HIS A 430 -13.55 -2.82 36.24
CA HIS A 430 -12.46 -3.77 36.02
C HIS A 430 -11.43 -3.72 37.13
#